data_AF-A0A0G9MWS8-F1
#
_entry.id   AF-A0A0G9MWS8-F1
#
_cell.length_a   1.000
_cell.length_b   1.000
_cell.length_c   1.000
_cell.angle_alpha   90.00
_cell.angle_beta   90.00
_cell.angle_gamma   90.00
#
_symmetry.space_group_name_H-M   'P 1'
#
loop_
_entity.id
_entity.type
_entity.pdbx_description
1 polymer ?
#
loop_
_entity_poly.entity_id
_entity_poly.type
_entity_poly.pdbx_seq_one_letter_code
_entity_poly.pdbx_strand_id
1 'polypeptide(L)'
;MRAAVEARDADALAALSAEDIQLDFGGGAGRALLAERLGDPQYDLWGELEEVLAMGCASDGAVLSMPWYWTQPYKVDAFEGAIVTGENVAVHAAPDGASPRVGVLSWNEVTRTGAYNPEAEWAAIRWDDPEADEDRTGFIRQSELRSIVDYRIEAARRNDRWRLTSFIAGD
;
A
#
# COMPACT_ATOMS: atom_id res chain seq x y z
N MET A 1 -4.21 18.11 0.91
CA MET A 1 -4.14 16.78 0.28
C MET A 1 -5.42 16.00 0.52
N ARG A 2 -5.78 15.61 1.76
CA ARG A 2 -7.05 14.89 2.04
C ARG A 2 -8.27 15.54 1.37
N ALA A 3 -8.48 16.84 1.56
CA ALA A 3 -9.57 17.57 0.91
C ALA A 3 -9.55 17.50 -0.64
N ALA A 4 -8.37 17.47 -1.27
CA ALA A 4 -8.26 17.32 -2.72
C ALA A 4 -8.61 15.90 -3.17
N VAL A 5 -8.23 14.88 -2.39
CA VAL A 5 -8.58 13.48 -2.65
C VAL A 5 -10.07 13.23 -2.44
N GLU A 6 -10.63 13.70 -1.33
CA GLU A 6 -12.06 13.59 -1.02
C GLU A 6 -12.94 14.28 -2.08
N ALA A 7 -12.48 15.41 -2.63
CA ALA A 7 -13.16 16.11 -3.72
C ALA A 7 -12.84 15.56 -5.11
N ARG A 8 -11.90 14.60 -5.23
CA ARG A 8 -11.33 14.11 -6.49
C ARG A 8 -10.89 15.25 -7.42
N ASP A 9 -10.25 16.26 -6.83
CA ASP A 9 -9.82 17.49 -7.49
C ASP A 9 -8.37 17.32 -7.99
N ALA A 10 -8.24 16.96 -9.27
CA ALA A 10 -6.96 16.73 -9.94
C ALA A 10 -6.08 17.98 -9.96
N ASP A 11 -6.67 19.16 -10.16
CA ASP A 11 -5.93 20.43 -10.22
C ASP A 11 -5.38 20.80 -8.85
N ALA A 12 -6.17 20.63 -7.79
CA ALA A 12 -5.73 20.84 -6.42
C ALA A 12 -4.62 19.86 -6.03
N LEU A 13 -4.71 18.58 -6.41
CA LEU A 13 -3.65 17.61 -6.14
C LEU A 13 -2.38 17.94 -6.92
N ALA A 14 -2.49 18.27 -8.21
CA ALA A 14 -1.37 18.71 -9.04
C ALA A 14 -0.67 19.96 -8.47
N ALA A 15 -1.44 20.93 -7.94
CA ALA A 15 -0.89 22.11 -7.29
C ALA A 15 -0.15 21.82 -5.97
N LEU A 16 -0.48 20.71 -5.30
CA LEU A 16 0.24 20.22 -4.13
C LEU A 16 1.53 19.45 -4.50
N SER A 17 1.57 18.86 -5.69
CA SER A 17 2.71 18.10 -6.20
C SER A 17 3.87 18.98 -6.66
N ALA A 18 5.08 18.40 -6.67
CA ALA A 18 6.23 18.97 -7.34
C ALA A 18 6.00 19.02 -8.86
N GLU A 19 6.70 19.91 -9.56
CA GLU A 19 6.56 20.07 -11.02
C GLU A 19 6.96 18.80 -11.79
N ASP A 20 7.89 18.06 -11.20
CA ASP A 20 8.56 16.85 -11.67
C ASP A 20 8.12 15.59 -10.89
N ILE A 21 6.91 15.59 -10.30
CA ILE A 21 6.41 14.42 -9.54
C ILE A 21 6.57 13.13 -10.34
N GLN A 22 7.21 12.12 -9.76
CA GLN A 22 7.42 10.82 -10.39
C GLN A 22 6.18 9.94 -10.27
N LEU A 23 5.77 9.29 -11.37
CA LEU A 23 4.54 8.50 -11.44
C LEU A 23 4.77 7.03 -11.84
N ASP A 24 5.94 6.71 -12.37
CA ASP A 24 6.37 5.34 -12.67
C ASP A 24 7.90 5.27 -12.82
N PHE A 25 8.42 4.04 -12.98
CA PHE A 25 9.83 3.76 -13.22
C PHE A 25 10.23 3.86 -14.70
N GLY A 26 9.25 4.01 -15.60
CA GLY A 26 9.42 4.14 -17.05
C GLY A 26 9.66 5.58 -17.51
N GLY A 27 9.73 6.55 -16.60
CA GLY A 27 9.97 7.96 -16.89
C GLY A 27 8.71 8.84 -16.96
N GLY A 28 7.54 8.30 -16.62
CA GLY A 28 6.33 9.09 -16.45
C GLY A 28 6.46 10.03 -15.25
N ALA A 29 6.41 11.32 -15.53
CA ALA A 29 6.53 12.36 -14.52
C ALA A 29 5.75 13.63 -14.87
N GLY A 30 5.49 14.43 -13.84
CA GLY A 30 5.01 15.79 -13.93
C GLY A 30 3.51 15.97 -13.70
N ARG A 31 3.13 17.19 -13.33
CA ARG A 31 1.76 17.56 -12.92
C ARG A 31 0.71 17.31 -14.00
N ALA A 32 1.05 17.52 -15.27
CA ALA A 32 0.12 17.32 -16.38
C ALA A 32 -0.23 15.83 -16.52
N LEU A 33 0.78 14.95 -16.49
CA LEU A 33 0.58 13.51 -16.56
C LEU A 33 -0.13 12.97 -15.30
N LEU A 34 0.14 13.55 -14.13
CA LEU A 34 -0.61 13.23 -12.91
C LEU A 34 -2.10 13.53 -13.10
N ALA A 35 -2.44 14.74 -13.54
CA ALA A 35 -3.84 15.14 -13.74
C ALA A 35 -4.54 14.29 -14.81
N GLU A 36 -3.82 13.93 -15.89
CA GLU A 36 -4.29 13.02 -16.93
C GLU A 36 -4.64 11.64 -16.34
N ARG A 37 -3.72 11.00 -15.62
CA ARG A 37 -3.94 9.65 -15.04
C ARG A 37 -5.01 9.64 -13.95
N LEU A 38 -5.16 10.73 -13.19
CA LEU A 38 -6.26 10.87 -12.23
C LEU A 38 -7.64 10.94 -12.91
N GLY A 39 -7.70 11.40 -14.17
CA GLY A 39 -8.93 11.44 -14.95
C GLY A 39 -9.25 10.13 -15.66
N ASP A 40 -8.30 9.20 -15.73
CA ASP A 40 -8.45 7.93 -16.44
C ASP A 40 -8.91 6.81 -15.47
N PRO A 41 -10.15 6.30 -15.65
CA PRO A 41 -10.69 5.27 -14.77
C PRO A 41 -9.95 3.93 -14.87
N GLN A 42 -9.11 3.71 -15.89
CA GLN A 42 -8.31 2.48 -16.00
C GLN A 42 -7.27 2.36 -14.88
N TYR A 43 -6.83 3.48 -14.29
CA TYR A 43 -5.83 3.47 -13.23
C TYR A 43 -6.42 3.46 -11.82
N ASP A 44 -7.68 3.91 -11.65
CA ASP A 44 -8.34 4.13 -10.34
C ASP A 44 -7.46 4.80 -9.27
N LEU A 45 -6.64 5.78 -9.67
CA LEU A 45 -5.67 6.43 -8.80
C LEU A 45 -6.29 7.12 -7.58
N TRP A 46 -7.57 7.49 -7.63
CA TRP A 46 -8.27 8.06 -6.49
C TRP A 46 -8.50 7.02 -5.38
N GLY A 47 -8.85 5.78 -5.73
CA GLY A 47 -8.95 4.69 -4.76
C GLY A 47 -7.61 4.45 -4.07
N GLU A 48 -6.53 4.42 -4.84
CA GLU A 48 -5.16 4.28 -4.32
C GLU A 48 -4.76 5.41 -3.38
N LEU A 49 -5.09 6.66 -3.74
CA LEU A 49 -4.85 7.82 -2.88
C LEU A 49 -5.62 7.73 -1.57
N GLU A 50 -6.90 7.33 -1.62
CA GLU A 50 -7.75 7.15 -0.43
C GLU A 50 -7.16 6.07 0.49
N GLU A 51 -6.76 4.93 -0.05
CA GLU A 51 -6.21 3.81 0.70
C GLU A 51 -4.86 4.17 1.35
N VAL A 52 -3.92 4.70 0.56
CA VAL A 52 -2.60 5.15 1.05
C VAL A 52 -2.73 6.20 2.16
N LEU A 53 -3.66 7.15 2.02
CA LEU A 53 -3.92 8.17 3.03
C LEU A 53 -4.59 7.64 4.29
N ALA A 54 -5.41 6.59 4.19
CA ALA A 54 -6.08 5.98 5.33
C ALA A 54 -5.08 5.26 6.25
N MET A 55 -4.03 4.68 5.68
CA MET A 55 -3.00 3.98 6.45
C MET A 55 -2.06 4.90 7.22
N GLY A 56 -1.98 6.19 6.85
CA GLY A 56 -1.17 7.18 7.57
C GLY A 56 0.27 7.28 7.05
N CYS A 57 1.10 8.06 7.73
CA CYS A 57 2.44 8.45 7.26
C CYS A 57 3.54 8.20 8.28
N ALA A 58 4.76 7.99 7.78
CA ALA A 58 6.00 8.09 8.54
C ALA A 58 6.84 9.26 8.00
N SER A 59 7.75 9.79 8.82
CA SER A 59 8.67 10.84 8.39
C SER A 59 10.00 10.73 9.10
N ASP A 60 11.09 10.97 8.36
CA ASP A 60 12.45 11.11 8.89
C ASP A 60 12.85 12.59 9.11
N GLY A 61 11.90 13.51 8.94
CA GLY A 61 12.09 14.97 9.02
C GLY A 61 12.39 15.65 7.68
N ALA A 62 12.95 14.93 6.71
CA ALA A 62 13.22 15.44 5.36
C ALA A 62 12.13 15.00 4.36
N VAL A 63 11.71 13.75 4.49
CA VAL A 63 10.71 13.09 3.67
C VAL A 63 9.54 12.64 4.54
N LEU A 64 8.35 12.70 3.98
CA LEU A 64 7.14 12.09 4.51
C LEU A 64 6.70 11.01 3.53
N SER A 65 6.54 9.79 4.01
CA SER A 65 6.18 8.62 3.21
C SER A 65 4.84 8.06 3.67
N MET A 66 4.00 7.71 2.70
CA MET A 66 2.71 7.08 2.89
C MET A 66 2.63 5.85 1.96
N PRO A 67 2.18 4.69 2.43
CA PRO A 67 1.77 4.41 3.81
C PRO A 67 2.97 4.35 4.77
N TRP A 68 2.73 4.51 6.08
CA TRP A 68 3.79 4.51 7.09
C TRP A 68 4.69 3.27 7.04
N TYR A 69 4.11 2.10 6.74
CA TYR A 69 4.82 0.83 6.75
C TYR A 69 5.92 0.76 5.68
N TRP A 70 5.84 1.59 4.63
CA TRP A 70 6.86 1.64 3.56
C TRP A 70 8.26 1.95 4.11
N THR A 71 8.32 2.69 5.21
CA THR A 71 9.59 3.08 5.85
C THR A 71 10.13 2.03 6.82
N GLN A 72 9.41 0.93 7.01
CA GLN A 72 9.76 -0.09 7.99
C GLN A 72 10.59 -1.19 7.33
N PRO A 73 11.52 -1.81 8.06
CA PRO A 73 12.20 -2.99 7.57
C PRO A 73 11.22 -4.14 7.41
N TYR A 74 11.29 -4.83 6.28
CA TYR A 74 10.58 -6.08 6.00
C TYR A 74 11.60 -7.18 5.64
N LYS A 75 11.27 -8.43 5.94
CA LYS A 75 12.13 -9.61 5.70
C LYS A 75 11.66 -10.46 4.53
N VAL A 76 10.39 -10.34 4.15
CA VAL A 76 9.83 -11.10 3.02
C VAL A 76 10.28 -10.53 1.68
N ASP A 77 10.26 -11.35 0.63
CA ASP A 77 10.42 -10.84 -0.74
C ASP A 77 9.30 -9.83 -1.05
N ALA A 78 9.64 -8.67 -1.62
CA ALA A 78 8.69 -7.58 -1.80
C ALA A 78 7.60 -7.85 -2.86
N PHE A 79 7.89 -8.73 -3.83
CA PHE A 79 6.96 -9.09 -4.91
C PHE A 79 6.06 -10.27 -4.53
N GLU A 80 6.50 -11.13 -3.61
CA GLU A 80 5.70 -12.23 -3.05
C GLU A 80 5.04 -11.87 -1.71
N GLY A 81 5.51 -10.79 -1.08
CA GLY A 81 5.12 -10.33 0.24
C GLY A 81 3.91 -9.41 0.23
N ALA A 82 3.19 -9.42 1.34
CA ALA A 82 2.11 -8.49 1.62
C ALA A 82 2.15 -8.06 3.09
N ILE A 83 1.56 -6.92 3.38
CA ILE A 83 1.29 -6.45 4.73
C ILE A 83 -0.17 -6.73 5.06
N VAL A 84 -0.43 -7.36 6.21
CA VAL A 84 -1.78 -7.43 6.78
C VAL A 84 -2.18 -6.02 7.20
N THR A 85 -3.29 -5.51 6.69
CA THR A 85 -3.80 -4.19 7.03
C THR A 85 -4.79 -4.29 8.18
N GLY A 86 -4.62 -3.47 9.22
CA GLY A 86 -5.50 -3.46 10.40
C GLY A 86 -4.99 -4.27 11.60
N GLU A 87 -5.84 -4.37 12.62
CA GLU A 87 -5.54 -5.00 13.90
C GLU A 87 -6.44 -6.21 14.15
N ASN A 88 -5.90 -7.23 14.81
CA ASN A 88 -6.60 -8.45 15.21
C ASN A 88 -7.28 -9.20 14.05
N VAL A 89 -6.64 -9.18 12.87
CA VAL A 89 -7.15 -9.84 11.67
C VAL A 89 -7.01 -11.35 11.83
N ALA A 90 -8.14 -12.07 11.67
CA ALA A 90 -8.18 -13.51 11.86
C ALA A 90 -7.57 -14.26 10.67
N VAL A 91 -6.71 -15.23 10.97
CA VAL A 91 -6.22 -16.22 10.00
C VAL A 91 -6.98 -17.52 10.20
N HIS A 92 -7.46 -18.10 9.11
CA HIS A 92 -8.36 -19.23 9.06
C HIS A 92 -7.66 -20.50 8.53
N ALA A 93 -8.08 -21.67 8.99
CA ALA A 93 -7.51 -22.95 8.56
C ALA A 93 -7.83 -23.30 7.10
N ALA A 94 -8.93 -22.76 6.57
CA ALA A 94 -9.41 -22.93 5.20
C ALA A 94 -9.89 -21.56 4.66
N PRO A 95 -10.08 -21.40 3.33
CA PRO A 95 -10.63 -20.17 2.73
C PRO A 95 -12.14 -20.04 2.98
N ASP A 96 -12.51 -20.04 4.26
CA ASP A 96 -13.88 -20.00 4.78
C ASP A 96 -13.87 -19.33 6.15
N GLY A 97 -14.69 -18.30 6.32
CA GLY A 97 -14.81 -17.55 7.58
C GLY A 97 -15.42 -18.34 8.72
N ALA A 98 -16.11 -19.46 8.43
CA ALA A 98 -16.59 -20.40 9.44
C ALA A 98 -15.54 -21.43 9.87
N SER A 99 -14.41 -21.54 9.15
CA SER A 99 -13.35 -22.46 9.51
C SER A 99 -12.60 -22.00 10.77
N PRO A 100 -11.96 -22.94 11.51
CA PRO A 100 -11.22 -22.61 12.72
C PRO A 100 -10.20 -21.49 12.52
N ARG A 101 -10.11 -20.59 13.48
CA ARG A 101 -9.04 -19.57 13.52
C ARG A 101 -7.75 -20.23 13.97
N VAL A 102 -6.69 -20.05 13.19
CA VAL A 102 -5.36 -20.63 13.43
C VAL A 102 -4.32 -19.58 13.81
N GLY A 103 -4.62 -18.30 13.63
CA GLY A 103 -3.76 -17.19 14.00
C GLY A 103 -4.52 -15.86 14.03
N VAL A 104 -3.86 -14.84 14.56
CA VAL A 104 -4.33 -13.45 14.57
C VAL A 104 -3.14 -12.57 14.24
N LEU A 105 -3.28 -11.69 13.25
CA LEU A 105 -2.22 -10.82 12.77
C LEU A 105 -2.64 -9.34 12.88
N SER A 106 -1.68 -8.47 13.12
CA SER A 106 -1.87 -7.01 13.17
C SER A 106 -0.66 -6.34 12.53
N TRP A 107 -0.82 -5.79 11.33
CA TRP A 107 0.27 -5.12 10.59
C TRP A 107 1.50 -6.01 10.29
N ASN A 108 1.34 -7.34 10.36
CA ASN A 108 2.42 -8.28 10.08
C ASN A 108 2.71 -8.36 8.58
N GLU A 109 3.98 -8.57 8.24
CA GLU A 109 4.38 -9.05 6.92
C GLU A 109 4.05 -10.54 6.77
N VAL A 110 3.62 -10.93 5.57
CA VAL A 110 3.30 -12.31 5.22
C VAL A 110 3.78 -12.60 3.80
N THR A 111 4.07 -13.86 3.50
CA THR A 111 4.32 -14.35 2.14
C THR A 111 3.05 -14.99 1.58
N ARG A 112 2.67 -14.66 0.35
CA ARG A 112 1.59 -15.37 -0.36
C ARG A 112 2.12 -16.71 -0.88
N THR A 113 1.44 -17.80 -0.58
CA THR A 113 1.92 -19.16 -0.93
C THR A 113 1.19 -19.82 -2.10
N GLY A 114 0.23 -19.12 -2.71
CA GLY A 114 -0.51 -19.55 -3.90
C GLY A 114 -0.31 -18.62 -5.09
N ALA A 115 -0.90 -18.97 -6.23
CA ALA A 115 -0.91 -18.09 -7.39
C ALA A 115 -1.59 -16.75 -7.03
N TYR A 116 -0.95 -15.64 -7.38
CA TYR A 116 -1.55 -14.32 -7.18
C TYR A 116 -2.83 -14.20 -8.00
N ASN A 117 -3.95 -13.98 -7.30
CA ASN A 117 -5.23 -13.69 -7.90
C ASN A 117 -5.89 -12.54 -7.11
N PRO A 118 -5.88 -11.31 -7.64
CA PRO A 118 -6.47 -10.17 -6.94
C PRO A 118 -8.00 -10.27 -6.82
N GLU A 119 -8.66 -11.09 -7.64
CA GLU A 119 -10.11 -11.31 -7.59
C GLU A 119 -10.51 -12.42 -6.61
N ALA A 120 -9.55 -13.15 -6.03
CA ALA A 120 -9.83 -14.16 -5.03
C ALA A 120 -10.31 -13.51 -3.74
N GLU A 121 -11.33 -14.08 -3.11
CA GLU A 121 -11.84 -13.60 -1.83
C GLU A 121 -10.86 -13.92 -0.66
N TRP A 122 -10.07 -14.98 -0.81
CA TRP A 122 -9.12 -15.48 0.18
C TRP A 122 -7.74 -15.68 -0.43
N ALA A 123 -6.72 -15.37 0.35
CA ALA A 123 -5.32 -15.64 0.04
C ALA A 123 -4.76 -16.70 0.99
N ALA A 124 -4.02 -17.65 0.45
CA ALA A 124 -3.15 -18.52 1.24
C ALA A 124 -1.87 -17.75 1.60
N ILE A 125 -1.54 -17.75 2.89
CA ILE A 125 -0.40 -17.02 3.44
C ILE A 125 0.49 -17.91 4.29
N ARG A 126 1.73 -17.46 4.44
CA ARG A 126 2.70 -17.95 5.41
C ARG A 126 3.28 -16.78 6.19
N TRP A 127 3.49 -16.95 7.49
CA TRP A 127 4.09 -15.90 8.33
C TRP A 127 5.03 -16.51 9.39
N ASP A 128 6.00 -15.70 9.79
CA ASP A 128 6.93 -15.98 10.90
C ASP A 128 6.20 -15.73 12.22
N ASP A 129 6.04 -16.77 13.05
CA ASP A 129 5.49 -16.67 14.40
C ASP A 129 6.64 -16.91 15.38
N PRO A 130 7.06 -15.91 16.18
CA PRO A 130 8.22 -16.03 17.05
C PRO A 130 8.04 -17.07 18.16
N GLU A 131 6.81 -17.54 18.41
CA GLU A 131 6.51 -18.61 19.37
C GLU A 131 6.50 -20.01 18.74
N ALA A 132 6.62 -20.11 17.41
CA ALA A 132 6.64 -21.37 16.68
C ALA A 132 8.06 -21.72 16.21
N ASP A 133 8.36 -23.02 16.17
CA ASP A 133 9.63 -23.54 15.63
C ASP A 133 9.67 -23.50 14.09
N GLU A 134 8.50 -23.37 13.44
CA GLU A 134 8.33 -23.36 11.99
C GLU A 134 7.32 -22.28 11.58
N ASP A 135 7.46 -21.77 10.35
CA ASP A 135 6.51 -20.83 9.75
C ASP A 135 5.08 -21.37 9.80
N ARG A 136 4.14 -20.51 10.16
CA ARG A 136 2.72 -20.86 10.21
C ARG A 136 2.06 -20.54 8.88
N THR A 137 0.99 -21.28 8.57
CA THR A 137 0.23 -21.12 7.33
C THR A 137 -1.26 -21.03 7.60
N GLY A 138 -1.99 -20.43 6.66
CA GLY A 138 -3.44 -20.30 6.75
C GLY A 138 -4.00 -19.44 5.63
N PHE A 139 -5.25 -19.03 5.81
CA PHE A 139 -6.01 -18.24 4.85
C PHE A 139 -6.50 -16.95 5.49
N ILE A 140 -6.36 -15.85 4.77
CA ILE A 140 -6.83 -14.52 5.16
C ILE A 140 -7.63 -13.93 4.02
N ARG A 141 -8.53 -13.00 4.32
CA ARG A 141 -9.26 -12.25 3.28
C ARG A 141 -8.26 -11.48 2.42
N GLN A 142 -8.42 -11.57 1.11
CA GLN A 142 -7.57 -10.83 0.17
C GLN A 142 -7.62 -9.31 0.42
N SER A 143 -8.79 -8.79 0.81
CA SER A 143 -9.01 -7.37 1.15
C SER A 143 -8.27 -6.89 2.39
N GLU A 144 -7.73 -7.79 3.21
CA GLU A 144 -6.94 -7.46 4.40
C GLU A 144 -5.43 -7.45 4.09
N LEU A 145 -5.03 -7.70 2.84
CA LEU A 145 -3.64 -7.76 2.42
C LEU A 145 -3.35 -6.65 1.42
N ARG A 146 -2.31 -5.85 1.71
CA ARG A 146 -1.76 -4.88 0.76
C ARG A 146 -0.40 -5.33 0.26
N SER A 147 -0.12 -5.14 -1.03
CA SER A 147 1.20 -5.44 -1.59
C SER A 147 2.26 -4.53 -0.94
N ILE A 148 3.47 -5.05 -0.74
CA ILE A 148 4.58 -4.23 -0.22
C ILE A 148 4.99 -3.18 -1.25
N VAL A 149 5.00 -3.56 -2.54
CA VAL A 149 5.34 -2.69 -3.67
C VAL A 149 4.11 -2.00 -4.27
N ASP A 150 3.03 -1.86 -3.51
CA ASP A 150 1.85 -1.13 -3.97
C ASP A 150 2.12 0.38 -4.08
N TYR A 151 1.10 1.14 -4.51
CA TYR A 151 1.18 2.59 -4.57
C TYR A 151 1.62 3.18 -3.23
N ARG A 152 2.57 4.10 -3.34
CA ARG A 152 3.10 4.93 -2.25
C ARG A 152 3.22 6.37 -2.67
N ILE A 153 3.21 7.25 -1.69
CA ILE A 153 3.37 8.69 -1.87
C ILE A 153 4.53 9.13 -1.02
N GLU A 154 5.47 9.85 -1.64
CA GLU A 154 6.47 10.59 -0.90
C GLU A 154 6.26 12.08 -1.08
N ALA A 155 6.52 12.82 -0.01
CA ALA A 155 6.55 14.26 -0.01
C ALA A 155 7.85 14.75 0.61
N ALA A 156 8.42 15.82 0.06
CA ALA A 156 9.61 16.45 0.59
C ALA A 156 9.42 17.97 0.67
N ARG A 157 10.23 18.64 1.50
CA ARG A 157 10.26 20.11 1.52
C ARG A 157 10.98 20.64 0.28
N ARG A 158 10.29 21.48 -0.49
CA ARG A 158 10.84 22.27 -1.60
C ARG A 158 10.43 23.73 -1.43
N ASN A 159 11.42 24.64 -1.34
CA ASN A 159 11.19 26.07 -1.10
C ASN A 159 10.28 26.31 0.12
N ASP A 160 10.65 25.73 1.27
CA ASP A 160 9.94 25.79 2.56
C ASP A 160 8.48 25.30 2.56
N ARG A 161 8.09 24.53 1.54
CA ARG A 161 6.76 23.94 1.41
C ARG A 161 6.85 22.45 1.13
N TRP A 162 5.99 21.66 1.77
CA TRP A 162 5.83 20.25 1.42
C TRP A 162 5.25 20.12 0.02
N ARG A 163 5.86 19.25 -0.79
CA ARG A 163 5.43 18.91 -2.14
C ARG A 163 5.43 17.41 -2.30
N LEU A 164 4.40 16.86 -2.93
CA LEU A 164 4.39 15.45 -3.33
C LEU A 164 5.46 15.26 -4.41
N THR A 165 6.41 14.38 -4.17
CA THR A 165 7.55 14.12 -5.06
C THR A 165 7.40 12.83 -5.84
N SER A 166 6.67 11.85 -5.31
CA SER A 166 6.34 10.61 -6.00
C SER A 166 4.93 10.16 -5.65
N PHE A 167 4.27 9.54 -6.62
CA PHE A 167 3.07 8.73 -6.43
C PHE A 167 3.15 7.55 -7.40
N ILE A 168 3.62 6.41 -6.89
CA ILE A 168 4.16 5.32 -7.72
C ILE A 168 3.92 3.97 -7.06
N ALA A 169 3.71 2.92 -7.85
CA ALA A 169 3.73 1.52 -7.45
C ALA A 169 4.88 0.76 -8.14
N GLY A 170 5.38 -0.29 -7.51
CA GLY A 170 6.53 -1.10 -7.94
C GLY A 170 7.82 -0.81 -7.17
N ASP A 171 8.92 -1.40 -7.61
CA ASP A 171 10.29 -1.18 -7.12
C ASP A 171 11.26 -0.98 -8.29
#